data_AF-A0A4R1QLB6-F1
#
_entry.id   AF-A0A4R1QLB6-F1
#
_cell.length_a   1.000
_cell.length_b   1.000
_cell.length_c   1.000
_cell.angle_alpha   90.00
_cell.angle_beta   90.00
_cell.angle_gamma   90.00
#
_symmetry.space_group_name_H-M   'P 1'
#
loop_
_entity.id
_entity.type
_entity.pdbx_description
1 polymer ?
#
loop_
_entity_poly.entity_id
_entity_poly.type
_entity_poly.pdbx_seq_one_letter_code
_entity_poly.pdbx_strand_id
1 'polypeptide(L)' 'MNTDKKILEYLDRAERYICTPLEQRNPDEFKALMALKAEIYSEIQQKPSGPVHGPGISAQ' A
#
# COMPACT_ATOMS: atom_id res chain seq x y z
N MET A 1 7.59 -3.24 11.10
CA MET A 1 8.13 -2.72 9.82
C MET A 1 7.47 -1.36 9.55
N ASN A 2 8.20 -0.33 9.13
CA ASN A 2 7.58 0.96 8.73
C ASN A 2 6.66 0.72 7.52
N THR A 3 5.51 1.40 7.46
CA THR A 3 4.60 1.47 6.31
C THR A 3 5.35 1.67 4.98
N ASP A 4 6.37 2.52 4.90
CA ASP A 4 7.15 2.70 3.65
C ASP A 4 7.86 1.42 3.20
N LYS A 5 8.41 0.65 4.16
CA LYS A 5 9.05 -0.64 3.87
C LYS A 5 8.01 -1.68 3.45
N LYS A 6 6.81 -1.66 4.05
CA LYS A 6 5.70 -2.54 3.64
C LYS A 6 5.22 -2.21 2.23
N ILE A 7 5.14 -0.93 1.87
CA ILE A 7 4.81 -0.49 0.51
C ILE A 7 5.83 -1.02 -0.50
N LEU A 8 7.13 -0.86 -0.22
CA LEU A 8 8.18 -1.39 -1.10
C LEU A 8 8.10 -2.90 -1.24
N GLU A 9 7.88 -3.63 -0.15
CA GLU A 9 7.70 -5.08 -0.18
C GLU A 9 6.47 -5.47 -1.02
N TYR A 10 5.34 -4.80 -0.82
CA TYR A 10 4.12 -5.05 -1.58
C TYR A 10 4.34 -4.85 -3.09
N LEU A 11 5.02 -3.76 -3.49
CA LEU A 11 5.27 -3.45 -4.90
C LEU A 11 6.17 -4.51 -5.56
N ASP A 12 7.28 -4.86 -4.91
CA ASP A 12 8.22 -5.86 -5.41
C ASP A 12 7.56 -7.25 -5.53
N ARG A 13 6.78 -7.68 -4.52
CA ARG A 13 6.05 -8.95 -4.58
C ARG A 13 4.94 -8.94 -5.63
N ALA A 14 4.22 -7.82 -5.78
CA ALA A 14 3.16 -7.68 -6.77
C ALA A 14 3.72 -7.73 -8.20
N GLU A 15 4.85 -7.06 -8.46
CA GLU A 15 5.54 -7.09 -9.74
C GLU A 15 5.93 -8.53 -10.11
N ARG A 16 6.59 -9.26 -9.20
CA ARG A 16 6.95 -10.67 -9.42
C ARG A 16 5.72 -11.54 -9.69
N TYR A 17 4.65 -11.37 -8.92
CA TYR A 17 3.43 -12.15 -9.07
C TYR A 17 2.76 -11.90 -10.43
N ILE A 18 2.71 -10.66 -10.89
CA ILE A 18 2.12 -10.29 -12.19
C ILE A 18 2.98 -10.82 -13.35
N CYS A 19 4.30 -10.72 -13.22
CA CYS A 19 5.27 -11.25 -14.20
C CYS A 19 5.35 -12.79 -14.21
N THR A 20 4.81 -13.46 -13.19
CA THR A 20 4.70 -14.94 -13.17
C THR A 20 3.57 -15.39 -14.10
N PRO A 21 3.82 -16.36 -15.02
CA PRO A 21 2.77 -16.95 -15.86
C PRO A 21 1.59 -17.45 -15.04
N LEU A 22 0.38 -17.32 -15.59
CA LEU A 22 -0.86 -17.55 -14.84
C LEU A 22 -0.92 -18.95 -14.21
N GLU A 23 -0.46 -19.97 -14.93
CA GLU A 23 -0.46 -21.38 -14.52
C GLU A 23 0.54 -21.66 -13.39
N GLN A 24 1.49 -20.76 -13.16
CA GLN A 24 2.55 -20.87 -12.14
C GLN A 24 2.32 -19.96 -10.94
N ARG A 25 1.29 -19.10 -10.97
CA ARG A 25 0.98 -18.21 -9.86
C ARG A 25 0.54 -19.00 -8.64
N ASN A 26 1.16 -18.72 -7.50
CA ASN A 26 0.76 -19.31 -6.23
C ASN A 26 -0.47 -18.57 -5.66
N PRO A 27 -1.63 -19.24 -5.49
CA PRO A 27 -2.81 -18.60 -4.91
C PRO A 27 -2.61 -18.07 -3.48
N ASP A 28 -1.70 -18.67 -2.71
CA ASP A 28 -1.40 -18.21 -1.36
C ASP A 28 -0.55 -16.93 -1.36
N GLU A 29 0.28 -16.73 -2.38
CA GLU A 29 1.01 -15.46 -2.58
C GLU A 29 0.03 -14.32 -2.87
N PHE A 30 -1.03 -14.59 -3.65
CA PHE A 30 -2.07 -13.60 -3.87
C PHE A 30 -2.80 -13.21 -2.58
N LYS A 31 -3.14 -14.18 -1.74
CA LYS A 31 -3.76 -13.90 -0.43
C LYS A 31 -2.83 -13.07 0.45
N ALA A 32 -1.54 -13.39 0.49
CA ALA A 32 -0.54 -12.65 1.23
C ALA A 32 -0.41 -11.19 0.73
N LEU A 33 -0.41 -10.99 -0.59
CA LEU A 33 -0.41 -9.66 -1.21
C LEU A 33 -1.64 -8.83 -0.81
N MET A 34 -2.83 -9.44 -0.82
CA MET A 34 -4.06 -8.75 -0.43
C MET A 34 -4.09 -8.42 1.08
N ALA A 35 -3.57 -9.31 1.92
CA ALA A 35 -3.44 -9.05 3.35
C ALA A 35 -2.45 -7.90 3.63
N LEU A 36 -1.27 -7.91 3.00
CA LEU A 36 -0.27 -6.84 3.14
C LEU A 36 -0.81 -5.50 2.64
N LYS A 37 -1.56 -5.49 1.52
CA LYS A 37 -2.27 -4.30 1.05
C LYS A 37 -3.25 -3.78 2.10
N ALA A 38 -4.10 -4.64 2.66
CA ALA A 38 -5.09 -4.22 3.67
C ALA A 38 -4.43 -3.64 4.93
N GLU A 39 -3.30 -4.20 5.35
CA GLU A 39 -2.50 -3.69 6.46
C GLU A 39 -1.95 -2.29 6.17
N ILE A 40 -1.35 -2.07 4.99
CA ILE A 40 -0.85 -0.75 4.56
C ILE A 40 -1.96 0.29 4.58
N TYR A 41 -3.13 -0.03 4.02
CA TYR A 41 -4.28 0.90 4.01
C TYR A 41 -4.77 1.22 5.41
N SER A 42 -4.84 0.22 6.28
CA SER A 42 -5.26 0.39 7.68
C SER A 42 -4.30 1.32 8.43
N GLU A 43 -3.00 1.16 8.25
CA GLU A 43 -1.99 2.01 8.87
C GLU A 43 -2.04 3.45 8.35
N ILE A 44 -2.24 3.65 7.05
CA ILE A 44 -2.37 4.99 6.45
C ILE A 44 -3.64 5.68 6.96
N GLN A 45 -4.76 4.97 7.07
CA GLN A 45 -6.02 5.53 7.58
C GLN A 45 -5.96 5.85 9.08
N GLN A 46 -5.22 5.05 9.86
CA GLN A 46 -5.01 5.27 11.29
C GLN A 46 -3.97 6.35 11.58
N LYS A 47 -3.11 6.69 10.61
CA LYS A 47 -2.19 7.82 10.74
C LYS A 47 -3.04 9.09 10.73
N PRO A 48 -3.13 9.85 11.84
CA PRO A 48 -3.88 11.09 11.85
C PRO A 48 -3.31 11.97 10.75
N SER A 49 -4.17 12.37 9.81
CA SER A 49 -3.87 13.42 8.87
C SER A 49 -3.56 14.68 9.69
N GLY A 50 -2.27 14.91 9.95
CA GLY A 50 -1.78 16.19 10.46
C GLY A 50 -2.29 17.31 9.54
N PRO A 51 -2.43 18.55 10.05
CA PRO A 51 -3.14 19.60 9.35
C PRO A 51 -2.56 19.78 7.95
N VAL A 52 -3.38 19.52 6.94
CA VAL A 52 -3.15 20.00 5.59
C VAL A 52 -3.26 21.52 5.68
N HIS A 53 -2.14 22.20 5.95
CA HIS A 53 -2.03 23.64 5.75
C HIS A 53 -2.11 23.92 4.25
N GLY A 54 -3.32 23.86 3.69
CA GLY A 54 -3.63 24.58 2.46
C GLY A 54 -3.53 26.08 2.77
N PRO A 55 -2.86 26.89 1.94
CA PRO A 55 -2.87 28.33 2.13
C PRO A 55 -4.32 28.81 1.97
N GLY A 56 -4.93 29.22 3.08
CA GLY A 56 -6.19 29.95 3.06
C GLY A 56 -5.96 31.29 2.36
N ILE A 57 -6.36 31.39 1.10
CA ILE A 57 -6.59 32.68 0.45
C ILE A 57 -7.93 33.22 0.97
N SER A 58 -7.86 33.95 2.09
CA SER A 58 -8.93 34.87 2.49
C SER A 58 -8.93 36.04 1.49
N ALA A 59 -9.95 36.10 0.63
CA ALA A 59 -10.27 37.32 -0.09
C ALA A 59 -11.19 38.18 0.80
N GLN A 60 -10.70 39.36 1.19
CA GLN A 60 -11.52 40.51 1.60
C GLN A 60 -11.83 41.36 0.37
#